data_AF-A0A7W0VQ84-F1
#
_entry.id   AF-A0A7W0VQ84-F1
#
_cell.length_a   1.000
_cell.length_b   1.000
_cell.length_c   1.000
_cell.angle_alpha   90.00
_cell.angle_beta   90.00
_cell.angle_gamma   90.00
#
_symmetry.space_group_name_H-M   'P 1'
#
loop_
_entity.id
_entity.type
_entity.pdbx_description
1 polymer ?
#
loop_
_entity_poly.entity_id
_entity_poly.type
_entity_poly.pdbx_seq_one_letter_code
_entity_poly.pdbx_strand_id
1 'polypeptide(L)'
;MSDPWQILRDGGLPLAIAGAGMRPGASTLATAAREAISLGPEGRDAEGLAAWLIAWRDHWPSSFRTCFANDGDEIVAWADKHVLDPGRRIKLRRIAIENLASVL
;
A
#
# COMPACT_ATOMS: atom_id res chain seq x y z
N MET A 1 4.76 -7.38 19.23
CA MET A 1 3.77 -6.74 18.35
C MET A 1 4.21 -6.98 16.94
N SER A 2 3.49 -7.81 16.20
CA SER A 2 3.75 -8.10 14.79
C SER A 2 2.42 -8.42 14.12
N ASP A 3 2.22 -7.84 12.92
CA ASP A 3 1.20 -8.13 11.90
C ASP A 3 0.19 -7.00 11.54
N PRO A 4 0.65 -5.95 10.83
CA PRO A 4 -0.14 -5.24 9.80
C PRO A 4 0.20 -5.82 8.41
N TRP A 5 -0.46 -6.95 8.14
CA TRP A 5 -0.16 -8.00 7.16
C TRP A 5 1.33 -8.24 6.87
N GLN A 6 2.04 -8.30 8.00
CA GLN A 6 3.46 -8.30 8.30
C GLN A 6 4.25 -7.35 7.42
N ILE A 7 3.93 -6.06 7.60
CA ILE A 7 4.53 -4.83 7.04
C ILE A 7 4.49 -4.86 5.51
N LEU A 8 3.27 -5.12 5.02
CA LEU A 8 2.92 -5.20 3.60
C LEU A 8 3.91 -6.11 2.85
N ARG A 9 4.06 -7.31 3.48
CA ARG A 9 5.22 -8.21 3.50
C ARG A 9 6.51 -7.55 3.03
N ASP A 10 7.06 -6.80 3.96
CA ASP A 10 8.37 -6.17 3.98
C ASP A 10 8.81 -5.58 2.63
N GLY A 11 7.92 -4.78 2.03
CA GLY A 11 8.32 -3.79 1.04
C GLY A 11 7.93 -4.07 -0.41
N GLY A 12 7.16 -5.12 -0.74
CA GLY A 12 6.97 -5.49 -2.15
C GLY A 12 5.61 -5.92 -2.70
N LEU A 13 4.51 -5.74 -1.98
CA LEU A 13 3.44 -6.72 -2.10
C LEU A 13 2.37 -6.61 -3.17
N PRO A 14 1.94 -7.81 -3.63
CA PRO A 14 0.56 -8.09 -3.98
C PRO A 14 0.03 -9.34 -3.23
N LEU A 15 -0.87 -9.15 -2.25
CA LEU A 15 -1.47 -10.24 -1.46
C LEU A 15 -2.93 -10.58 -1.87
N ALA A 16 -3.40 -11.82 -1.67
CA ALA A 16 -4.73 -12.27 -2.08
C ALA A 16 -5.63 -12.85 -0.96
N ILE A 17 -5.15 -13.13 0.25
CA ILE A 17 -6.00 -13.60 1.37
C ILE A 17 -5.39 -13.08 2.68
N ALA A 18 -6.14 -12.26 3.41
CA ALA A 18 -5.85 -11.95 4.81
C ALA A 18 -5.95 -13.24 5.62
N GLY A 19 -4.91 -13.59 6.38
CA GLY A 19 -4.98 -14.71 7.33
C GLY A 19 -6.20 -14.54 8.24
N ALA A 20 -6.74 -15.64 8.77
CA ALA A 20 -7.94 -15.68 9.62
C ALA A 20 -7.78 -14.97 11.00
N GLY A 21 -6.88 -13.98 11.10
CA GLY A 21 -6.66 -13.11 12.25
C GLY A 21 -7.38 -11.77 12.15
N MET A 22 -7.08 -10.89 13.11
CA MET A 22 -7.69 -9.57 13.24
C MET A 22 -7.29 -8.68 12.06
N ARG A 23 -8.26 -8.10 11.34
CA ARG A 23 -7.97 -7.17 10.22
C ARG A 23 -7.43 -5.85 10.78
N PRO A 24 -6.23 -5.40 10.38
CA PRO A 24 -5.66 -4.15 10.86
C PRO A 24 -6.52 -2.97 10.40
N GLY A 25 -6.67 -1.95 11.24
CA GLY A 25 -7.37 -0.73 10.82
C GLY A 25 -6.58 0.07 9.78
N ALA A 26 -7.26 0.99 9.10
CA ALA A 26 -6.66 1.89 8.10
C ALA A 26 -5.42 2.65 8.65
N SER A 27 -5.50 3.16 9.88
CA SER A 27 -4.36 3.84 10.52
C SER A 27 -3.16 2.91 10.71
N THR A 28 -3.39 1.66 11.10
CA THR A 28 -2.34 0.65 11.26
C THR A 28 -1.68 0.30 9.92
N LEU A 29 -2.45 0.23 8.84
CA LEU A 29 -1.92 0.01 7.48
C LEU A 29 -1.07 1.20 6.99
N ALA A 30 -1.46 2.42 7.30
CA ALA A 30 -0.69 3.60 6.91
C ALA A 30 0.64 3.70 7.68
N THR A 31 0.67 3.31 8.96
CA THR A 31 1.93 3.18 9.72
C THR A 31 2.85 2.15 9.07
N ALA A 32 2.33 0.99 8.69
CA ALA A 32 3.12 -0.06 8.03
C ALA A 32 3.63 0.37 6.64
N ALA A 33 2.86 1.15 5.89
CA ALA A 33 3.32 1.67 4.60
C ALA A 33 4.49 2.65 4.75
N ARG A 34 4.47 3.52 5.77
CA ARG A 34 5.60 4.43 6.07
C ARG A 34 6.86 3.66 6.46
N GLU A 35 6.70 2.63 7.27
CA GLU A 35 7.80 1.74 7.65
C GLU A 35 8.37 1.03 6.42
N ALA A 36 7.52 0.46 5.55
CA ALA A 36 7.94 -0.19 4.32
C ALA A 36 8.70 0.75 3.37
N ILE A 37 8.28 2.02 3.23
CA ILE A 37 9.03 3.02 2.44
C ILE A 37 10.40 3.30 3.06
N SER A 38 10.47 3.38 4.40
CA SER A 38 11.71 3.69 5.13
C SER A 38 12.75 2.57 5.04
N LEU A 39 12.34 1.34 4.71
CA LEU A 39 13.25 0.22 4.41
C LEU A 39 13.93 0.35 3.04
N GLY A 40 13.51 1.29 2.19
CA GLY A 40 14.10 1.54 0.88
C GLY A 40 13.89 0.41 -0.14
N PRO A 41 12.64 0.01 -0.45
CA PRO A 41 12.39 -1.07 -1.40
C PRO A 41 12.79 -0.65 -2.82
N GLU A 42 13.23 -1.61 -3.63
CA GLU A 42 13.67 -1.37 -5.01
C GLU A 42 12.97 -2.30 -6.01
N GLY A 43 13.03 -1.93 -7.30
CA GLY A 43 12.54 -2.77 -8.39
C GLY A 43 11.06 -3.16 -8.24
N ARG A 44 10.79 -4.46 -8.28
CA ARG A 44 9.42 -5.00 -8.22
C ARG A 44 8.72 -4.70 -6.91
N ASP A 45 9.49 -4.58 -5.85
CA ASP A 45 8.97 -4.39 -4.52
C ASP A 45 8.46 -2.94 -4.38
N ALA A 46 9.27 -1.99 -4.81
CA ALA A 46 8.85 -0.59 -4.94
C ALA A 46 7.63 -0.41 -5.86
N GLU A 47 7.60 -1.11 -7.01
CA GLU A 47 6.45 -1.08 -7.95
C GLU A 47 5.15 -1.57 -7.28
N GLY A 48 5.23 -2.65 -6.50
CA GLY A 48 4.08 -3.22 -5.78
C GLY A 48 3.51 -2.26 -4.76
N LEU A 49 4.38 -1.70 -3.92
CA LEU A 49 4.00 -0.74 -2.88
C LEU A 49 3.45 0.55 -3.49
N ALA A 50 4.06 1.06 -4.56
CA ALA A 50 3.58 2.24 -5.29
C ALA A 50 2.18 2.02 -5.89
N ALA A 51 1.95 0.89 -6.54
CA ALA A 51 0.64 0.56 -7.10
C ALA A 51 -0.44 0.45 -6.02
N TRP A 52 -0.08 -0.07 -4.84
CA TRP A 52 -0.99 -0.18 -3.70
C TRP A 52 -1.35 1.19 -3.11
N LEU A 53 -0.38 2.09 -2.92
CA LEU A 53 -0.61 3.46 -2.44
C LEU A 53 -1.49 4.27 -3.40
N ILE A 54 -1.22 4.16 -4.70
CA ILE A 54 -2.02 4.81 -5.75
C ILE A 54 -3.45 4.25 -5.75
N ALA A 55 -3.62 2.94 -5.61
CA ALA A 55 -4.95 2.34 -5.53
C ALA A 55 -5.73 2.83 -4.31
N TRP A 56 -5.09 2.95 -3.14
CA TRP A 56 -5.72 3.51 -1.95
C TRP A 56 -6.14 4.96 -2.18
N ARG A 57 -5.24 5.82 -2.67
CA ARG A 57 -5.55 7.23 -2.99
C ARG A 57 -6.73 7.36 -3.95
N ASP A 58 -6.74 6.58 -5.02
CA ASP A 58 -7.72 6.72 -6.10
C ASP A 58 -9.12 6.21 -5.69
N HIS A 59 -9.20 5.14 -4.89
CA HIS A 59 -10.47 4.48 -4.54
C HIS A 59 -11.03 4.87 -3.17
N TRP A 60 -10.18 5.25 -2.21
CA TRP A 60 -10.60 5.70 -0.88
C TRP A 60 -9.89 7.01 -0.48
N PRO A 61 -10.07 8.11 -1.25
CA PRO A 61 -9.33 9.36 -1.06
C PRO A 61 -9.51 9.98 0.33
N SER A 62 -10.71 9.90 0.92
CA SER A 62 -10.96 10.42 2.27
C SER A 62 -10.21 9.63 3.35
N SER A 63 -10.18 8.31 3.23
CA SER A 63 -9.41 7.44 4.14
C SER A 63 -7.91 7.68 3.98
N PHE A 64 -7.42 7.76 2.75
CA PHE A 64 -6.03 8.08 2.45
C PHE A 64 -5.60 9.41 3.07
N ARG A 65 -6.37 10.50 2.85
CA ARG A 65 -6.09 11.81 3.46
C ARG A 65 -6.11 11.76 4.99
N THR A 66 -7.02 11.00 5.57
CA THR A 66 -7.10 10.85 7.04
C THR A 66 -5.88 10.14 7.59
N CYS A 67 -5.39 9.10 6.90
CA CYS A 67 -4.29 8.27 7.38
C CYS A 67 -2.90 8.84 7.08
N PHE A 68 -2.75 9.58 5.97
CA PHE A 68 -1.48 10.14 5.53
C PHE A 68 -1.34 11.65 5.76
N ALA A 69 -2.43 12.38 6.02
CA ALA A 69 -2.49 13.80 6.42
C ALA A 69 -1.37 14.69 5.83
N ASN A 70 -0.28 14.88 6.58
CA ASN A 70 0.83 15.76 6.24
C ASN A 70 1.84 15.15 5.26
N ASP A 71 1.95 13.82 5.23
CA ASP A 71 2.93 13.09 4.41
C ASP A 71 2.34 12.68 3.06
N GLY A 72 1.04 12.89 2.84
CA GLY A 72 0.29 12.36 1.70
C GLY A 72 0.91 12.74 0.34
N ASP A 73 1.36 13.97 0.19
CA ASP A 73 1.98 14.45 -1.05
C ASP A 73 3.36 13.82 -1.29
N GLU A 74 4.15 13.60 -0.24
CA GLU A 74 5.46 12.95 -0.33
C GLU A 74 5.32 11.46 -0.66
N ILE A 75 4.34 10.78 -0.04
CA ILE A 75 4.01 9.37 -0.28
C ILE A 75 3.54 9.18 -1.73
N VAL A 76 2.74 10.10 -2.25
CA VAL A 76 2.29 10.09 -3.65
C VAL A 76 3.44 10.34 -4.61
N ALA A 77 4.27 11.34 -4.33
CA ALA A 77 5.45 11.63 -5.14
C ALA A 77 6.45 10.47 -5.16
N TRP A 78 6.60 9.76 -4.04
CA TRP A 78 7.37 8.52 -3.98
C TRP A 78 6.74 7.43 -4.85
N ALA A 79 5.43 7.19 -4.74
CA ALA A 79 4.75 6.16 -5.52
C ALA A 79 4.81 6.44 -7.03
N ASP A 80 4.56 7.67 -7.48
CA ASP A 80 4.57 8.02 -8.91
C ASP A 80 5.95 7.84 -9.56
N LYS A 81 7.05 7.99 -8.79
CA LYS A 81 8.42 7.73 -9.27
C LYS A 81 8.74 6.25 -9.48
N HIS A 82 8.05 5.35 -8.79
CA HIS A 82 8.35 3.92 -8.77
C HIS A 82 7.37 3.08 -9.61
N VAL A 83 6.40 3.69 -10.28
CA VAL A 83 5.54 3.00 -11.26
C VAL A 83 6.22 3.00 -12.63
N LEU A 84 6.82 1.86 -13.00
CA LEU A 84 7.59 1.75 -14.25
C LEU A 84 6.83 1.11 -15.42
N ASP A 85 5.84 0.23 -15.17
CA ASP A 85 5.16 -0.53 -16.25
C ASP A 85 3.61 -0.41 -16.24
N PRO A 86 2.97 0.09 -17.32
CA PRO A 86 1.52 0.23 -17.42
C PRO A 86 0.74 -1.09 -17.38
N GLY A 87 1.27 -2.16 -17.97
CA GLY A 87 0.59 -3.46 -18.05
C GLY A 87 0.55 -4.16 -16.69
N ARG A 88 1.67 -4.14 -15.98
CA ARG A 88 1.81 -4.67 -14.62
C ARG A 88 1.01 -3.85 -13.60
N ARG A 89 0.93 -2.52 -13.79
CA ARG A 89 0.11 -1.62 -12.96
C ARG A 89 -1.36 -2.04 -12.89
N ILE A 90 -1.97 -2.46 -14.00
CA ILE A 90 -3.38 -2.88 -14.02
C ILE A 90 -3.61 -4.08 -13.10
N LYS A 91 -2.72 -5.09 -13.17
CA LYS A 91 -2.81 -6.30 -12.35
C LYS A 91 -2.58 -5.99 -10.86
N LEU A 92 -1.55 -5.22 -10.55
CA LEU A 92 -1.23 -4.83 -9.16
C LEU A 92 -2.34 -3.97 -8.54
N ARG A 93 -2.92 -3.04 -9.32
CA ARG A 93 -4.05 -2.21 -8.88
C ARG A 93 -5.27 -3.05 -8.51
N ARG A 94 -5.61 -4.08 -9.30
CA ARG A 94 -6.73 -4.98 -8.99
C ARG A 94 -6.51 -5.69 -7.64
N ILE A 95 -5.33 -6.27 -7.45
CA ILE A 95 -4.97 -6.97 -6.20
C ILE A 95 -5.00 -5.99 -5.02
N ALA A 96 -4.50 -4.77 -5.20
CA ALA A 96 -4.54 -3.74 -4.17
C ALA A 96 -5.97 -3.36 -3.77
N ILE A 97 -6.87 -3.18 -4.72
CA ILE A 97 -8.29 -2.88 -4.46
C ILE A 97 -8.94 -4.03 -3.67
N GLU A 98 -8.73 -5.29 -4.08
CA GLU A 98 -9.30 -6.46 -3.40
C GLU A 98 -8.84 -6.54 -1.93
N ASN A 99 -7.57 -6.23 -1.66
CA ASN A 99 -7.05 -6.17 -0.29
C ASN A 99 -7.64 -5.01 0.52
N LEU A 100 -7.62 -3.81 -0.05
CA LEU A 100 -8.07 -2.60 0.62
C LEU A 100 -9.58 -2.64 0.91
N ALA A 101 -10.40 -3.15 -0.01
CA ALA A 101 -11.84 -3.31 0.17
C ALA A 101 -12.20 -4.27 1.31
N SER A 102 -11.29 -5.16 1.71
CA SER A 102 -11.51 -6.03 2.87
C SER A 102 -11.28 -5.31 4.21
N VAL A 103 -10.72 -4.10 4.18
CA VAL A 103 -10.23 -3.36 5.35
C VAL A 103 -10.78 -1.92 5.47
N LEU A 104 -11.06 -1.26 4.36
CA LEU A 104 -11.52 0.13 4.24
C LEU A 104 -13.00 0.21 3.86
#